data_AF-A0A0R3SRV3-F1
#
_entry.id   AF-A0A0R3SRV3-F1
#
_cell.length_a   1.000
_cell.length_b   1.000
_cell.length_c   1.000
_cell.angle_alpha   90.00
_cell.angle_beta   90.00
_cell.angle_gamma   90.00
#
_symmetry.space_group_name_H-M   'P 1'
#
loop_
_entity.id
_entity.type
_entity.pdbx_description
1 polymer ?
#
loop_
_entity_poly.entity_id
_entity_poly.type
_entity_poly.pdbx_seq_one_letter_code
_entity_poly.pdbx_strand_id
1 'polypeptide(L)'
;MPPPRRLRPSPGACGGLTLFFNCLVLISGLAITIGGCFIIYYFVRLKIDAYLVRMTGYIIGTGAGLILVSVIGIVGVCRRTRWCLTFYIFFLSLILAAEITAGILFLVYSSDVVDNLKQVLTKIAKGMNEQSETDDILIKLQLLGCNDALGDLLNKYQIPIGVSLILLGAVEVLIVIMANYTRKNLKGPRRP
;
A
#
# COMPACT_ATOMS: atom_id res chain seq x y z
N MET A 1 3.49 -46.54 0.33
CA MET A 1 2.95 -45.80 -0.84
C MET A 1 2.50 -44.42 -0.39
N PRO A 2 3.06 -43.31 -0.91
CA PRO A 2 2.46 -42.00 -0.70
C PRO A 2 1.11 -41.94 -1.43
N PRO A 3 0.09 -41.25 -0.86
CA PRO A 3 -1.21 -41.14 -1.51
C PRO A 3 -1.07 -40.39 -2.84
N PRO A 4 -1.91 -40.70 -3.86
CA PRO A 4 -1.86 -40.02 -5.14
C PRO A 4 -2.07 -38.52 -4.95
N ARG A 5 -1.17 -37.70 -5.52
CA ARG A 5 -1.35 -36.23 -5.60
C ARG A 5 -2.60 -35.97 -6.41
N ARG A 6 -3.73 -35.71 -5.74
CA ARG A 6 -4.95 -35.23 -6.41
C ARG A 6 -4.59 -33.95 -7.15
N LEU A 7 -4.53 -33.98 -8.48
CA LEU A 7 -4.50 -32.77 -9.28
C LEU A 7 -5.74 -31.98 -8.91
N ARG A 8 -5.54 -30.85 -8.22
CA ARG A 8 -6.63 -29.97 -7.81
C ARG A 8 -7.25 -29.40 -9.10
N PRO A 9 -8.57 -29.52 -9.31
CA PRO A 9 -9.21 -28.97 -10.49
C PRO A 9 -8.97 -27.46 -10.54
N SER A 10 -8.73 -26.93 -11.75
CA SER A 10 -8.40 -25.53 -11.98
C SER A 10 -9.40 -24.60 -11.28
N PRO A 11 -8.97 -23.42 -10.80
CA PRO A 11 -9.90 -22.41 -10.32
C PRO A 11 -10.91 -22.12 -11.45
N GLY A 12 -12.20 -22.07 -11.14
CA GLY A 12 -13.17 -21.51 -12.10
C GLY A 12 -12.80 -20.06 -12.45
N ALA A 13 -13.36 -19.51 -13.53
CA ALA A 13 -13.00 -18.18 -14.05
C ALA A 13 -12.91 -17.09 -12.97
N CYS A 14 -13.85 -17.06 -12.01
CA CYS A 14 -13.84 -16.10 -10.90
C CYS A 14 -12.64 -16.24 -9.96
N GLY A 15 -12.22 -17.48 -9.67
CA GLY A 15 -11.05 -17.75 -8.83
C GLY A 15 -9.73 -17.41 -9.52
N GLY A 16 -9.67 -17.64 -10.84
CA GLY A 16 -8.52 -17.22 -11.66
C GLY A 16 -8.32 -15.70 -11.64
N LEU A 17 -9.40 -14.93 -11.76
CA LEU A 17 -9.34 -13.47 -11.72
C LEU A 17 -8.88 -12.94 -10.34
N THR A 18 -9.43 -13.48 -9.25
CA THR A 18 -8.95 -13.13 -7.89
C THR A 18 -7.47 -13.46 -7.72
N LEU A 19 -6.99 -14.57 -8.28
CA LEU A 19 -5.58 -14.94 -8.21
C LEU A 19 -4.70 -13.98 -9.00
N PHE A 20 -5.12 -13.56 -10.20
CA PHE A 20 -4.39 -12.58 -11.02
C PHE A 20 -4.19 -11.25 -10.28
N PHE A 21 -5.27 -10.69 -9.72
CA PHE A 21 -5.17 -9.44 -8.95
C PHE A 21 -4.27 -9.58 -7.72
N ASN A 22 -4.39 -10.68 -6.97
CA ASN A 22 -3.52 -10.92 -5.82
C ASN A 22 -2.05 -11.07 -6.22
N CYS A 23 -1.73 -11.61 -7.39
CA CYS A 23 -0.35 -11.65 -7.88
C CYS A 23 0.19 -10.24 -8.17
N LEU A 24 -0.61 -9.34 -8.76
CA LEU A 24 -0.21 -7.95 -8.98
C LEU A 24 0.01 -7.20 -7.66
N VAL A 25 -0.89 -7.39 -6.69
CA VAL A 25 -0.76 -6.80 -5.34
C VAL A 25 0.44 -7.38 -4.60
N LEU A 26 0.75 -8.66 -4.78
CA LEU A 26 1.93 -9.29 -4.20
C LEU A 26 3.23 -8.70 -4.76
N ILE A 27 3.33 -8.55 -6.09
CA ILE A 27 4.52 -8.00 -6.74
C ILE A 27 4.73 -6.54 -6.34
N SER A 28 3.66 -5.74 -6.31
CA SER A 28 3.74 -4.35 -5.84
C SER A 28 4.12 -4.26 -4.36
N GLY A 29 3.55 -5.09 -3.49
CA GLY A 29 3.93 -5.16 -2.08
C GLY A 29 5.40 -5.52 -1.87
N LEU A 30 5.93 -6.46 -2.66
CA LEU A 30 7.37 -6.80 -2.66
C LEU A 30 8.24 -5.62 -3.11
N ALA A 31 7.86 -4.94 -4.18
CA ALA A 31 8.58 -3.77 -4.67
C ALA A 31 8.62 -2.65 -3.62
N ILE A 32 7.49 -2.35 -2.97
CA ILE A 32 7.39 -1.34 -1.91
C ILE A 32 8.27 -1.72 -0.71
N THR A 33 8.20 -2.98 -0.27
CA THR A 33 8.95 -3.46 0.89
C THR A 33 10.45 -3.44 0.64
N ILE A 34 10.91 -3.94 -0.51
CA ILE A 34 12.33 -3.99 -0.87
C ILE A 34 12.86 -2.56 -1.09
N GLY A 35 12.13 -1.72 -1.81
CA GLY A 35 12.48 -0.32 -2.03
C GLY A 35 12.57 0.47 -0.72
N GLY A 36 11.59 0.29 0.18
CA GLY A 36 11.60 0.92 1.50
C GLY A 36 12.78 0.48 2.37
N CYS A 37 13.09 -0.82 2.39
CA CYS A 37 14.28 -1.32 3.10
C CYS A 37 15.58 -0.71 2.55
N PHE A 38 15.69 -0.56 1.23
CA PHE A 38 16.84 0.10 0.60
C PHE A 38 16.96 1.58 1.00
N ILE A 39 15.83 2.30 1.04
CA ILE A 39 15.78 3.71 1.47
C ILE A 39 16.19 3.85 2.94
N ILE A 40 15.67 3.02 3.85
CA ILE A 40 16.06 3.07 5.27
C ILE A 40 17.54 2.75 5.43
N TYR A 41 18.07 1.75 4.72
CA TYR A 41 19.49 1.43 4.77
C TYR A 41 20.35 2.65 4.42
N TYR A 42 19.96 3.42 3.41
CA TYR A 42 20.65 4.64 3.02
C TYR A 42 20.47 5.77 4.05
N PHE A 43 19.25 6.01 4.54
CA PHE A 43 18.98 7.03 5.56
C PHE A 43 19.73 6.80 6.87
N VAL A 44 19.84 5.55 7.32
CA VAL A 44 20.61 5.20 8.51
C VAL A 44 22.12 5.44 8.28
N ARG A 45 22.63 5.14 7.08
CA ARG A 45 24.03 5.41 6.70
C ARG A 45 24.34 6.90 6.65
N LEU A 46 23.40 7.70 6.18
CA LEU A 46 23.51 9.15 6.11
C LEU A 46 23.15 9.88 7.43
N LYS A 47 22.81 9.15 8.50
CA LYS A 47 22.35 9.73 9.79
C LYS A 47 21.20 10.74 9.64
N ILE A 48 20.33 10.51 8.66
CA ILE A 48 19.17 11.36 8.38
C ILE A 48 18.16 11.30 9.55
N ASP A 49 17.41 12.38 9.72
CA ASP A 49 16.36 12.57 10.72
C ASP A 49 15.52 11.32 11.03
N ALA A 50 15.36 11.01 12.33
CA ALA A 50 14.58 9.86 12.80
C ALA A 50 13.11 9.87 12.36
N TYR A 51 12.57 11.05 12.02
CA TYR A 51 11.23 11.20 11.48
C TYR A 51 11.08 10.53 10.10
N LEU A 52 12.07 10.70 9.22
CA LEU A 52 12.04 10.13 7.87
C LEU A 52 12.11 8.60 7.91
N VAL A 53 12.92 8.06 8.83
CA VAL A 53 13.00 6.62 9.08
C VAL A 53 11.65 6.06 9.53
N ARG A 54 10.91 6.75 10.41
CA ARG A 54 9.57 6.33 10.84
C ARG A 54 8.56 6.38 9.69
N MET A 55 8.58 7.44 8.91
CA MET A 55 7.70 7.59 7.74
C MET A 55 7.93 6.48 6.71
N THR A 56 9.19 6.20 6.38
CA THR A 56 9.52 5.06 5.51
C THR A 56 9.15 3.73 6.16
N GLY A 57 9.25 3.62 7.49
CA GLY A 57 8.75 2.46 8.25
C GLY A 57 7.27 2.19 8.03
N TYR A 58 6.42 3.23 8.01
CA TYR A 58 5.00 3.07 7.68
C TYR A 58 4.78 2.54 6.26
N ILE A 59 5.55 3.02 5.27
CA ILE A 59 5.49 2.54 3.88
C ILE A 59 5.91 1.06 3.76
N ILE A 60 6.94 0.65 4.51
CA ILE A 60 7.35 -0.76 4.56
C ILE A 60 6.26 -1.60 5.22
N GLY A 61 5.66 -1.09 6.31
CA GLY A 61 4.58 -1.76 7.01
C GLY A 61 3.36 -2.00 6.12
N THR A 62 2.96 -1.02 5.31
CA THR A 62 1.88 -1.19 4.34
C THR A 62 2.26 -2.20 3.25
N GLY A 63 3.48 -2.14 2.71
CA GLY A 63 3.99 -3.13 1.75
C GLY A 63 3.96 -4.57 2.30
N ALA A 64 4.41 -4.76 3.53
CA ALA A 64 4.39 -6.06 4.21
C ALA A 64 2.96 -6.56 4.46
N GLY A 65 2.04 -5.66 4.82
CA GLY A 65 0.61 -5.95 4.96
C GLY A 65 -0.01 -6.42 3.64
N LEU A 66 0.29 -5.75 2.53
CA LEU A 66 -0.15 -6.13 1.19
C LEU A 66 0.35 -7.53 0.80
N ILE A 67 1.61 -7.84 1.08
CA ILE A 67 2.18 -9.18 0.85
C ILE A 67 1.40 -10.23 1.64
N LEU A 68 1.17 -9.99 2.93
CA LEU A 68 0.47 -10.94 3.81
C LEU A 68 -0.95 -11.22 3.32
N VAL A 69 -1.73 -10.16 3.05
CA VAL A 69 -3.11 -10.29 2.56
C VAL A 69 -3.14 -11.00 1.20
N SER A 70 -2.21 -10.68 0.30
CA SER A 70 -2.12 -11.30 -1.02
C SER A 70 -1.79 -12.79 -0.94
N VAL A 71 -0.86 -13.18 -0.08
CA VAL A 71 -0.53 -14.60 0.15
C VAL A 71 -1.73 -15.35 0.70
N ILE A 72 -2.46 -14.78 1.67
CA ILE A 72 -3.69 -15.41 2.19
C ILE A 72 -4.75 -15.55 1.08
N GLY A 73 -4.90 -14.55 0.21
CA GLY A 73 -5.80 -14.59 -0.95
C GLY A 73 -5.45 -15.72 -1.91
N ILE A 74 -4.18 -15.82 -2.33
CA ILE A 74 -3.68 -16.88 -3.21
C ILE A 74 -3.87 -18.25 -2.56
N VAL A 75 -3.49 -18.40 -1.29
CA VAL A 75 -3.64 -19.66 -0.55
C VAL A 75 -5.12 -20.02 -0.39
N GLY A 76 -6.01 -19.06 -0.13
CA GLY A 76 -7.45 -19.29 0.01
C GLY A 76 -8.07 -19.83 -1.28
N VAL A 77 -7.70 -19.26 -2.43
CA VAL A 77 -8.16 -19.73 -3.75
C VAL A 77 -7.54 -21.09 -4.10
N CYS A 78 -6.22 -21.25 -3.98
CA CYS A 78 -5.50 -22.48 -4.36
C CYS A 78 -5.82 -23.67 -3.44
N ARG A 79 -5.88 -23.43 -2.12
CA ARG A 79 -6.19 -24.50 -1.15
C ARG A 79 -7.67 -24.79 -1.05
N ARG A 80 -8.54 -23.97 -1.65
CA ARG A 80 -10.01 -24.10 -1.59
C ARG A 80 -10.52 -24.19 -0.15
N THR A 81 -9.88 -23.45 0.77
CA THR A 81 -10.20 -23.43 2.20
C THR A 81 -11.13 -22.27 2.53
N ARG A 82 -12.34 -22.59 3.02
CA ARG A 82 -13.34 -21.57 3.40
C ARG A 82 -12.84 -20.62 4.50
N TRP A 83 -12.02 -21.12 5.42
CA TRP A 83 -11.43 -20.32 6.50
C TRP A 83 -10.47 -19.25 5.99
N CYS A 84 -9.47 -19.61 5.17
CA CYS A 84 -8.52 -18.65 4.61
C CYS A 84 -9.22 -17.59 3.75
N LEU A 85 -10.21 -17.99 2.96
CA LEU A 85 -10.96 -17.06 2.12
C LEU A 85 -11.83 -16.10 2.96
N THR A 86 -12.30 -16.54 4.13
CA THR A 86 -13.02 -15.67 5.08
C THR A 86 -12.09 -14.66 5.74
N PHE A 87 -10.89 -15.08 6.18
CA PHE A 87 -9.88 -14.15 6.69
C PHE A 87 -9.45 -13.13 5.64
N TYR A 88 -9.27 -13.57 4.39
CA TYR A 88 -8.96 -12.68 3.28
C TYR A 88 -10.03 -11.59 3.08
N ILE A 89 -11.31 -11.96 3.04
CA ILE A 89 -12.43 -11.02 2.93
C ILE A 89 -12.49 -10.07 4.13
N PHE A 90 -12.23 -10.58 5.34
CA PHE A 90 -12.22 -9.78 6.56
C PHE A 90 -11.11 -8.71 6.53
N PHE A 91 -9.88 -9.09 6.15
CA PHE A 91 -8.77 -8.14 6.02
C PHE A 91 -9.00 -7.10 4.93
N LEU A 92 -9.53 -7.49 3.77
CA LEU A 92 -9.89 -6.52 2.72
C LEU A 92 -10.95 -5.52 3.20
N SER A 93 -11.92 -5.98 3.99
CA SER A 93 -12.95 -5.08 4.54
C SER A 93 -12.35 -4.09 5.55
N LEU A 94 -11.34 -4.51 6.32
CA LEU A 94 -10.59 -3.62 7.22
C LEU A 94 -9.74 -2.61 6.44
N ILE A 95 -9.13 -3.02 5.33
CA ILE A 95 -8.37 -2.12 4.45
C ILE A 95 -9.30 -1.06 3.86
N LEU A 96 -10.46 -1.46 3.33
CA LEU A 96 -11.47 -0.53 2.82
C LEU A 96 -11.95 0.47 3.89
N ALA A 97 -12.19 -0.01 5.12
CA ALA A 97 -12.56 0.87 6.23
C ALA A 97 -11.44 1.86 6.59
N ALA A 98 -10.19 1.40 6.57
CA ALA A 98 -9.02 2.25 6.78
C ALA A 98 -8.84 3.26 5.63
N GLU A 99 -9.11 2.87 4.38
CA GLU A 99 -9.06 3.75 3.21
C GLU A 99 -10.10 4.87 3.31
N ILE A 100 -11.34 4.56 3.66
CA ILE A 100 -12.39 5.56 3.87
C ILE A 100 -11.99 6.50 5.01
N THR A 101 -11.48 5.96 6.12
CA THR A 101 -11.02 6.76 7.26
C THR A 101 -9.87 7.69 6.87
N ALA A 102 -8.87 7.16 6.16
CA ALA A 102 -7.73 7.92 5.66
C ALA A 102 -8.15 9.01 4.67
N GLY A 103 -9.10 8.72 3.78
CA GLY A 103 -9.67 9.69 2.85
C GLY A 103 -10.38 10.85 3.57
N ILE A 104 -11.20 10.55 4.59
CA ILE A 104 -11.85 11.58 5.39
C ILE A 104 -10.82 12.41 6.17
N LEU A 105 -9.84 11.75 6.82
CA LEU A 105 -8.77 12.46 7.54
C LEU A 105 -7.95 13.37 6.61
N PHE A 106 -7.65 12.91 5.40
CA PHE A 106 -6.93 13.71 4.40
C PHE A 106 -7.72 14.95 3.98
N LEU A 107 -9.05 14.84 3.84
CA LEU A 107 -9.91 15.98 3.51
C LEU A 107 -10.00 16.99 4.67
N VAL A 108 -10.12 16.51 5.90
CA VAL A 108 -10.27 17.36 7.11
C VAL A 108 -8.95 18.05 7.47
N TYR A 109 -7.83 17.32 7.41
CA TYR A 109 -6.51 17.79 7.82
C TYR A 109 -5.59 18.10 6.63
N SER A 110 -6.16 18.48 5.48
CA SER A 110 -5.40 18.71 4.25
C SER A 110 -4.29 19.76 4.41
N SER A 111 -4.57 20.84 5.16
CA SER A 111 -3.59 21.88 5.50
C SER A 111 -2.41 21.33 6.30
N ASP A 112 -2.69 20.53 7.32
CA ASP A 112 -1.66 19.99 8.20
C ASP A 112 -0.80 18.96 7.47
N VAL A 113 -1.41 18.17 6.58
CA VAL A 113 -0.68 17.23 5.71
C VAL A 113 0.27 17.99 4.79
N VAL A 114 -0.19 19.08 4.16
CA VAL A 114 0.64 19.95 3.30
C VAL A 114 1.81 20.55 4.09
N ASP A 115 1.58 21.03 5.30
CA ASP A 115 2.63 21.62 6.13
C ASP A 115 3.66 20.58 6.59
N ASN A 116 3.22 19.39 6.97
CA ASN A 116 4.13 18.28 7.30
C ASN A 116 4.98 17.86 6.10
N LEU A 117 4.40 17.85 4.88
CA LEU A 117 5.13 17.58 3.64
C LEU A 117 6.20 18.65 3.36
N LYS A 118 5.87 19.94 3.53
CA LYS A 118 6.83 21.05 3.39
C LYS A 118 7.99 20.92 4.39
N GLN A 119 7.70 20.55 5.65
CA GLN A 119 8.73 20.33 6.66
C GLN A 119 9.68 19.18 6.30
N VAL A 120 9.14 18.08 5.79
CA VAL A 120 9.94 16.94 5.32
C VAL A 120 10.85 17.34 4.17
N LEU A 121 10.30 18.02 3.16
CA LEU A 121 11.06 18.43 1.99
C LEU A 121 12.17 19.41 2.38
N THR A 122 11.88 20.32 3.30
CA THR A 122 12.86 21.25 3.87
C THR A 122 14.01 20.52 4.56
N LYS A 123 13.71 19.46 5.31
CA LYS A 123 14.73 18.64 5.99
C LYS A 123 15.61 17.89 5.00
N ILE A 124 15.01 17.33 3.95
CA ILE A 124 15.76 16.64 2.89
C ILE A 124 16.68 17.62 2.15
N ALA A 125 16.17 18.79 1.77
CA ALA A 125 16.96 19.81 1.06
C ALA A 125 18.16 20.30 1.91
N LYS A 126 17.96 20.50 3.21
CA LYS A 126 19.06 20.86 4.12
C LYS A 126 20.09 19.74 4.26
N GLY A 127 19.65 18.49 4.41
CA GLY A 127 20.55 17.33 4.52
C GLY A 127 21.39 17.09 3.27
N MET A 128 20.93 17.51 2.09
CA MET A 128 21.73 17.47 0.85
C MET A 128 22.79 18.58 0.78
N ASN A 129 22.54 19.74 1.42
CA ASN A 129 23.40 20.92 1.32
C ASN A 129 24.43 21.04 2.45
N GLU A 130 24.33 20.29 3.56
CA GLU A 130 25.45 20.16 4.52
C GLU A 130 26.74 19.62 3.85
N GLN A 131 26.64 19.10 2.63
CA GLN A 131 27.77 18.65 1.82
C GLN A 131 28.30 19.70 0.84
N SER A 132 27.64 20.87 0.67
CA SER A 132 28.05 21.94 -0.25
C SER A 132 27.82 23.31 0.39
N GLU A 133 28.92 24.01 0.67
CA GLU A 133 28.98 25.36 1.25
C GLU A 133 28.24 26.37 0.34
N THR A 134 26.93 26.50 0.51
CA THR A 134 26.05 27.32 -0.34
C THR A 134 25.37 28.39 0.51
N ASP A 135 25.27 29.62 0.01
CA ASP A 135 24.71 30.77 0.75
C ASP A 135 23.30 30.49 1.31
N ASP A 136 23.12 30.70 2.62
CA ASP A 136 21.86 30.51 3.35
C ASP A 136 20.65 31.26 2.73
N ILE A 137 20.92 32.40 2.08
CA ILE A 137 19.89 33.23 1.45
C ILE A 137 19.35 32.52 0.19
N LEU A 138 20.22 31.89 -0.59
CA LEU A 138 19.83 31.14 -1.79
C LEU A 138 18.97 29.94 -1.41
N ILE A 139 19.34 29.23 -0.34
CA ILE A 139 18.59 28.08 0.19
C ILE A 139 17.19 28.51 0.65
N LYS A 140 17.07 29.63 1.37
CA LYS A 140 15.76 30.14 1.81
C LYS A 140 14.86 30.53 0.64
N LEU A 141 15.41 31.19 -0.38
CA LEU A 141 14.65 31.55 -1.59
C LEU A 141 14.21 30.30 -2.37
N GLN A 142 15.09 29.30 -2.51
CA GLN A 142 14.75 28.02 -3.14
C GLN A 142 13.68 27.24 -2.36
N LEU A 143 13.76 27.21 -1.03
CA LEU A 143 12.76 26.56 -0.19
C LEU A 143 11.41 27.27 -0.25
N LEU A 144 11.38 28.61 -0.28
CA LEU A 144 10.13 29.36 -0.43
C LEU A 144 9.45 29.01 -1.75
N GLY A 145 10.20 29.09 -2.85
CA GLY A 145 9.70 28.73 -4.17
C GLY A 145 9.26 27.26 -4.27
N CYS A 146 9.99 26.35 -3.62
CA CYS A 146 9.63 24.92 -3.58
C CYS A 146 8.36 24.68 -2.76
N ASN A 147 8.17 25.38 -1.65
CA ASN A 147 6.97 25.27 -0.81
C ASN A 147 5.72 25.82 -1.51
N ASP A 148 5.85 26.93 -2.23
CA ASP A 148 4.75 27.51 -3.00
C ASP A 148 4.38 26.60 -4.18
N ALA A 149 5.39 26.12 -4.93
CA ALA A 149 5.19 25.16 -6.00
C ALA A 149 4.58 23.84 -5.48
N LEU A 150 5.00 23.35 -4.31
CA LEU A 150 4.44 22.16 -3.69
C LEU A 150 2.98 22.35 -3.28
N GLY A 151 2.61 23.52 -2.77
CA GLY A 151 1.23 23.87 -2.46
C GLY A 151 0.33 23.83 -3.69
N ASP A 152 0.79 24.46 -4.78
CA ASP A 152 0.08 24.43 -6.07
C ASP A 152 -0.01 23.03 -6.65
N LEU A 153 1.05 22.23 -6.55
CA LEU A 153 1.02 20.82 -6.96
C LEU A 153 0.04 20.02 -6.10
N LEU A 154 0.06 20.15 -4.78
CA LEU A 154 -0.86 19.41 -3.91
C LEU A 154 -2.32 19.77 -4.19
N ASN A 155 -2.61 21.06 -4.40
CA ASN A 155 -3.96 21.50 -4.79
C ASN A 155 -4.36 20.91 -6.15
N LYS A 156 -3.46 20.93 -7.14
CA LYS A 156 -3.69 20.34 -8.47
C LYS A 156 -3.87 18.82 -8.42
N TYR A 157 -3.14 18.13 -7.54
CA TYR A 157 -3.19 16.67 -7.39
C TYR A 157 -4.27 16.18 -6.40
N GLN A 158 -4.93 17.06 -5.65
CA GLN A 158 -5.98 16.67 -4.71
C GLN A 158 -7.13 15.92 -5.39
N ILE A 159 -7.60 16.41 -6.54
CA ILE A 159 -8.67 15.79 -7.32
C ILE A 159 -8.24 14.40 -7.86
N PRO A 160 -7.11 14.24 -8.56
CA PRO A 160 -6.71 12.93 -9.06
C PRO A 160 -6.37 11.92 -7.96
N ILE A 161 -5.89 12.35 -6.80
CA ILE A 161 -5.71 11.46 -5.62
C ILE A 161 -7.08 10.92 -5.18
N GLY A 162 -8.09 11.78 -5.06
CA GLY A 162 -9.45 11.38 -4.71
C GLY A 162 -10.07 10.41 -5.71
N VAL A 163 -9.93 10.66 -7.01
CA VAL A 163 -10.41 9.76 -8.06
C VAL A 163 -9.71 8.40 -7.98
N SER A 164 -8.41 8.38 -7.70
CA SER A 164 -7.64 7.14 -7.57
C SER A 164 -8.09 6.30 -6.38
N LEU A 165 -8.37 6.92 -5.22
CA LEU A 165 -8.92 6.24 -4.04
C LEU A 165 -10.31 5.63 -4.33
N ILE A 166 -11.20 6.36 -5.01
CA ILE A 166 -12.53 5.83 -5.37
C ILE A 166 -12.41 4.61 -6.29
N LEU A 167 -11.52 4.67 -7.29
CA LEU A 167 -11.27 3.54 -8.19
C LEU A 167 -10.66 2.36 -7.45
N LEU A 168 -9.74 2.60 -6.52
CA LEU A 168 -9.12 1.55 -5.71
C LEU A 168 -10.15 0.85 -4.82
N GLY A 169 -10.96 1.60 -4.07
CA GLY A 169 -12.05 1.07 -3.27
C GLY A 169 -13.08 0.29 -4.10
N ALA A 170 -13.42 0.75 -5.31
CA ALA A 170 -14.31 0.02 -6.21
C ALA A 170 -13.71 -1.34 -6.63
N VAL A 171 -12.41 -1.38 -6.92
CA VAL A 171 -11.68 -2.63 -7.23
C VAL A 171 -11.66 -3.56 -6.02
N GLU A 172 -11.43 -3.05 -4.81
CA GLU A 172 -11.47 -3.86 -3.58
C GLU A 172 -12.85 -4.50 -3.35
N VAL A 173 -13.93 -3.73 -3.54
CA VAL A 173 -15.30 -4.24 -3.42
C VAL A 173 -15.56 -5.36 -4.43
N LEU A 174 -15.12 -5.19 -5.69
CA LEU A 174 -15.23 -6.24 -6.71
C LEU A 174 -14.45 -7.50 -6.31
N ILE A 175 -13.25 -7.36 -5.77
CA ILE A 175 -12.43 -8.48 -5.28
C ILE A 175 -13.14 -9.20 -4.13
N VAL A 176 -13.75 -8.46 -3.19
CA VAL A 176 -14.52 -9.03 -2.08
C VAL A 176 -15.74 -9.80 -2.57
N ILE A 177 -16.49 -9.27 -3.55
CA ILE A 177 -17.64 -9.96 -4.16
C ILE A 177 -17.19 -11.26 -4.81
N MET A 178 -16.10 -11.22 -5.59
CA MET A 178 -15.55 -12.39 -6.29
C MET A 178 -14.99 -13.44 -5.32
N ALA A 179 -14.35 -13.01 -4.25
CA ALA A 179 -13.89 -13.90 -3.18
C ALA A 179 -15.07 -14.55 -2.45
N ASN A 180 -16.14 -13.81 -2.16
CA ASN A 180 -17.37 -14.36 -1.58
C ASN A 180 -18.07 -15.36 -2.51
N TYR A 181 -18.15 -15.05 -3.79
CA TYR A 181 -18.71 -15.96 -4.80
C TYR A 181 -17.92 -17.27 -4.85
N THR A 182 -16.58 -17.16 -4.88
CA THR A 182 -15.68 -18.31 -4.80
C THR A 182 -15.92 -19.09 -3.52
N ARG A 183 -16.05 -18.42 -2.36
CA ARG A 183 -16.32 -19.07 -1.06
C ARG A 183 -17.60 -19.88 -1.05
N LYS A 184 -18.69 -19.35 -1.60
CA LYS A 184 -20.00 -20.02 -1.67
C LYS A 184 -19.95 -21.26 -2.58
N ASN A 185 -19.19 -21.19 -3.66
CA ASN A 185 -19.02 -22.30 -4.61
C ASN A 185 -18.03 -23.39 -4.14
N LEU A 186 -17.31 -23.18 -3.03
CA LEU A 186 -16.55 -24.24 -2.39
C LEU A 186 -17.53 -25.24 -1.76
N LYS A 187 -17.70 -26.43 -2.36
CA LYS A 187 -18.39 -27.57 -1.72
C LYS A 187 -17.74 -27.80 -0.36
N GLY A 188 -18.55 -27.81 0.71
CA GLY A 188 -18.05 -27.98 2.08
C GLY A 188 -17.26 -29.29 2.19
N PRO A 189 -16.38 -29.44 3.21
CA PRO A 189 -15.73 -30.71 3.44
C PRO A 189 -16.82 -31.79 3.48
N ARG A 190 -16.74 -32.79 2.60
CA ARG A 190 -17.47 -34.04 2.83
C ARG A 190 -16.94 -34.53 4.17
N ARG A 191 -17.75 -34.37 5.22
CA ARG A 191 -17.46 -35.02 6.49
C ARG A 191 -17.34 -36.53 6.18
N PRO A 192 -16.32 -37.22 6.71
CA PRO A 192 -16.22 -38.66 6.56
C PRO A 192 -17.47 -39.36 7.08
#